data_AF-A0A437AMF6-F1
#
_entry.id   AF-A0A437AMF6-F1
#
_cell.length_a   1.000
_cell.length_b   1.000
_cell.length_c   1.000
_cell.angle_alpha   90.00
_cell.angle_beta   90.00
_cell.angle_gamma   90.00
#
_symmetry.space_group_name_H-M   'P 1'
#
loop_
_entity.id
_entity.type
_entity.pdbx_description
1 polymer ?
#
loop_
_entity_poly.entity_id
_entity_poly.type
_entity_poly.pdbx_seq_one_letter_code
_entity_poly.pdbx_strand_id
1 'polypeptide(L)'
;MVESDPTLALFIMDLRSKSKEEIEKIILKHKKDMAIYNSTIGQTAYDYYLRTFFLIANSYEVNEIDFVRAIGSPDINVKRIGYLGGSFIKDTSLYISMLNTIKNDLESENILDALTFLGNIQFIDQEYQILTNKLKELIIANKFKREALVVYYKIINCVSRMNLSEPNESIFFVKLQILIDKLNNQPSKEDLEFLKNEKEINNVIYFLQRSKKFYIKTKCVQFLNILFENNIQIDKNILKFVEESIVIIRLLKKTFGEVAYYVECVDFLLKNKITSQKIQTFLFKMLQSGNEYFVSVAVRLAKKYEIYTDIALEKLIALGLDTDDNFDLLISMINQSNFEKIYEKREEIIMSLEGKDVSQEEIQAKINKLINKYLNFCSTNAVSEVFLSFPLYSLQKNVGKFLIQNHALKIYEDLKEKESSEYFSLLYQCALISNKIHEMNYFTLLKHLQIVKEEIKKDYQFYLKDTLNFIITLLFYKKEQLKNTQEILIQIYKQIYKLNEEIQSILIENILLFNVYLKEKTLFMGDDLFLEYFYSQNKLKISVVKDVNELEVYQNNKNLTVHSHKESNGMSVYEFIINNNNDLRVEVVLKNYKYTNIITNIY
;
A
#
# COMPACT_ATOMS: atom_id res chain seq x y z
N MET A 1 13.93 -2.77 33.20
CA MET A 1 13.49 -3.99 32.49
C MET A 1 11.98 -4.01 32.55
N VAL A 2 11.30 -4.13 31.41
CA VAL A 2 9.85 -4.39 31.40
C VAL A 2 9.73 -5.90 31.59
N GLU A 3 9.36 -6.35 32.78
CA GLU A 3 9.01 -7.75 33.00
C GLU A 3 7.73 -8.04 32.20
N SER A 4 7.75 -9.07 31.36
CA SER A 4 6.59 -9.47 30.58
C SER A 4 5.56 -10.11 31.51
N ASP A 5 4.34 -9.57 31.56
CA ASP A 5 3.23 -10.20 32.28
C ASP A 5 2.87 -11.55 31.63
N PRO A 6 3.10 -12.69 32.29
CA PRO A 6 2.86 -14.02 31.71
C PRO A 6 1.39 -14.23 31.35
N THR A 7 0.49 -13.60 32.10
CA THR A 7 -0.96 -13.73 31.97
C THR A 7 -1.49 -12.98 30.74
N LEU A 8 -0.86 -11.85 30.38
CA LEU A 8 -1.10 -11.17 29.12
C LEU A 8 -0.48 -11.95 27.95
N ALA A 9 0.75 -12.46 28.09
CA ALA A 9 1.42 -13.19 27.03
C ALA A 9 0.62 -14.42 26.58
N LEU A 10 0.09 -15.19 27.54
CA LEU A 10 -0.79 -16.33 27.26
C LEU A 10 -2.09 -15.91 26.55
N PHE A 11 -2.68 -14.78 26.96
CA PHE A 11 -3.87 -14.25 26.29
C PHE A 11 -3.61 -13.84 24.84
N ILE A 12 -2.47 -13.20 24.57
CA ILE A 12 -2.04 -12.81 23.21
C ILE A 12 -1.76 -14.06 22.35
N MET A 13 -1.08 -15.06 22.91
CA MET A 13 -0.79 -16.32 22.22
C MET A 13 -2.07 -17.05 21.84
N ASP A 14 -3.04 -17.14 22.75
CA ASP A 14 -4.34 -17.76 22.48
C ASP A 14 -5.04 -17.03 21.33
N LEU A 15 -5.17 -15.70 21.39
CA LEU A 15 -5.81 -14.92 20.33
C LEU A 15 -5.15 -15.10 18.95
N ARG A 16 -3.81 -15.16 18.87
CA ARG A 16 -3.09 -15.33 17.59
C ARG A 16 -3.33 -16.70 16.93
N SER A 17 -3.71 -17.70 17.73
CA SER A 17 -3.91 -19.08 17.26
C SER A 17 -5.35 -19.38 16.79
N LYS A 18 -6.25 -18.39 16.89
CA LYS A 18 -7.70 -18.58 16.74
C LYS A 18 -8.25 -17.92 15.49
N SER A 19 -9.35 -18.48 14.98
CA SER A 19 -10.11 -17.86 13.89
C SER A 19 -10.84 -16.59 14.37
N LYS A 20 -11.26 -15.73 13.44
CA LYS A 20 -11.95 -14.47 13.76
C LYS A 20 -13.21 -14.68 14.61
N GLU A 21 -14.00 -15.73 14.32
CA GLU A 21 -15.23 -16.07 15.06
C GLU A 21 -14.95 -16.51 16.50
N GLU A 22 -13.82 -17.19 16.74
CA GLU A 22 -13.41 -17.61 18.08
C GLU A 22 -12.89 -16.43 18.91
N ILE A 23 -12.15 -15.52 18.27
CA ILE A 23 -11.68 -14.27 18.89
C ILE A 23 -12.87 -13.45 19.39
N GLU A 24 -13.94 -13.30 18.58
CA GLU A 24 -15.15 -12.57 18.99
C GLU A 24 -15.82 -13.19 20.22
N LYS A 25 -15.85 -14.53 20.33
CA LYS A 25 -16.39 -15.24 21.52
C LYS A 25 -15.54 -14.98 22.77
N ILE A 26 -14.21 -14.99 22.63
CA ILE A 26 -13.28 -14.71 23.73
C ILE A 26 -13.46 -13.27 24.22
N ILE A 27 -13.58 -12.31 23.30
CA ILE A 27 -13.83 -10.90 23.63
C ILE A 27 -15.18 -10.74 24.32
N LEU A 28 -16.24 -11.39 23.83
CA LEU A 28 -17.56 -11.32 24.47
C LEU A 28 -17.54 -11.89 25.90
N LYS A 29 -16.80 -12.99 26.10
CA LYS A 29 -16.59 -13.55 27.44
C LYS A 29 -15.83 -12.56 28.33
N HIS A 30 -14.74 -11.98 27.83
CA HIS A 30 -13.98 -10.93 28.52
C HIS A 30 -14.83 -9.67 28.81
N LYS A 31 -15.80 -9.30 27.98
CA LYS A 31 -16.73 -8.21 28.33
C LYS A 31 -17.65 -8.60 29.49
N LYS A 32 -18.16 -9.82 29.51
CA LYS A 32 -19.06 -10.32 30.56
C LYS A 32 -18.36 -10.46 31.91
N ASP A 33 -17.15 -11.03 31.88
CA ASP A 33 -16.35 -11.24 33.08
C ASP A 33 -15.98 -9.87 33.71
N MET A 34 -15.81 -8.81 32.90
CA MET A 34 -15.44 -7.48 33.38
C MET A 34 -16.49 -6.88 34.35
N ALA A 35 -17.77 -7.20 34.13
CA ALA A 35 -18.84 -6.78 35.01
C ALA A 35 -18.63 -7.27 36.46
N ILE A 36 -18.06 -8.46 36.63
CA ILE A 36 -17.79 -9.13 37.90
C ILE A 36 -16.52 -8.54 38.55
N TYR A 37 -15.53 -8.14 37.76
CA TYR A 37 -14.25 -7.63 38.25
C TYR A 37 -14.21 -6.12 38.57
N ASN A 38 -15.29 -5.37 38.28
CA ASN A 38 -15.38 -3.94 38.59
C ASN A 38 -15.24 -3.60 40.09
N SER A 39 -15.35 -4.58 41.00
CA SER A 39 -15.18 -4.42 42.45
C SER A 39 -13.85 -4.98 43.00
N THR A 40 -12.98 -5.50 42.14
CA THR A 40 -11.70 -6.12 42.55
C THR A 40 -10.57 -5.10 42.57
N ILE A 41 -9.59 -5.29 43.47
CA ILE A 41 -8.40 -4.44 43.64
C ILE A 41 -7.16 -5.34 43.55
N GLY A 42 -5.99 -4.78 43.20
CA GLY A 42 -4.71 -5.50 43.16
C GLY A 42 -4.42 -6.17 41.81
N GLN A 43 -3.52 -7.15 41.82
CA GLN A 43 -2.98 -7.79 40.61
C GLN A 43 -4.06 -8.33 39.66
N THR A 44 -5.13 -8.93 40.20
CA THR A 44 -6.22 -9.47 39.38
C THR A 44 -6.95 -8.39 38.59
N ALA A 45 -7.15 -7.20 39.17
CA ALA A 45 -7.72 -6.06 38.45
C ALA A 45 -6.74 -5.54 37.40
N TYR A 46 -5.46 -5.44 37.75
CA TYR A 46 -4.40 -5.02 36.83
C TYR A 46 -4.32 -5.90 35.56
N ASP A 47 -4.23 -7.22 35.72
CA ASP A 47 -4.15 -8.18 34.61
C ASP A 47 -5.36 -8.04 33.67
N TYR A 48 -6.53 -7.79 34.26
CA TYR A 48 -7.77 -7.65 33.54
C TYR A 48 -7.79 -6.39 32.67
N TYR A 49 -7.46 -5.25 33.28
CA TYR A 49 -7.37 -3.97 32.57
C TYR A 49 -6.26 -3.99 31.51
N LEU A 50 -5.17 -4.72 31.74
CA LEU A 50 -4.09 -4.87 30.78
C LEU A 50 -4.53 -5.65 29.53
N ARG A 51 -5.35 -6.69 29.69
CA ARG A 51 -6.00 -7.39 28.56
C ARG A 51 -6.97 -6.50 27.82
N THR A 52 -7.80 -5.73 28.54
CA THR A 52 -8.72 -4.76 27.93
C THR A 52 -7.96 -3.69 27.14
N PHE A 53 -6.83 -3.21 27.66
CA PHE A 53 -5.92 -2.30 26.95
C PHE A 53 -5.34 -2.94 25.69
N PHE A 54 -4.88 -4.18 25.75
CA PHE A 54 -4.41 -4.90 24.56
C PHE A 54 -5.51 -4.99 23.49
N LEU A 55 -6.75 -5.30 23.88
CA LEU A 55 -7.87 -5.39 22.97
C LEU A 55 -8.15 -4.05 22.28
N ILE A 56 -8.29 -2.95 23.04
CA ILE A 56 -8.57 -1.63 22.44
C ILE A 56 -7.41 -1.13 21.55
N ALA A 57 -6.16 -1.39 21.95
CA ALA A 57 -4.99 -1.03 21.15
C ALA A 57 -4.92 -1.78 19.82
N ASN A 58 -5.51 -2.98 19.74
CA ASN A 58 -5.65 -3.77 18.51
C ASN A 58 -7.00 -3.54 17.81
N SER A 59 -7.68 -2.42 18.10
CA SER A 59 -8.95 -2.02 17.48
C SER A 59 -10.13 -2.98 17.70
N TYR A 60 -10.06 -3.84 18.73
CA TYR A 60 -11.22 -4.61 19.15
C TYR A 60 -12.18 -3.74 19.96
N GLU A 61 -13.48 -4.02 19.83
CA GLU A 61 -14.51 -3.31 20.58
C GLU A 61 -14.44 -3.73 22.06
N VAL A 62 -14.28 -2.76 22.97
CA VAL A 62 -14.31 -2.93 24.42
C VAL A 62 -15.26 -1.91 25.05
N ASN A 63 -15.58 -2.07 26.33
CA ASN A 63 -16.40 -1.09 27.05
C ASN A 63 -15.51 0.05 27.59
N GLU A 64 -15.54 1.21 26.93
CA GLU A 64 -14.65 2.34 27.19
C GLU A 64 -14.77 2.92 28.62
N ILE A 65 -15.96 2.81 29.24
CA ILE A 65 -16.18 3.26 30.63
C ILE A 65 -15.32 2.50 31.65
N ASP A 66 -14.83 1.31 31.30
CA ASP A 66 -13.99 0.53 32.19
C ASP A 66 -12.68 1.27 32.48
N PHE A 67 -12.11 2.00 31.51
CA PHE A 67 -10.92 2.82 31.74
C PHE A 67 -11.21 4.05 32.61
N VAL A 68 -12.41 4.66 32.49
CA VAL A 68 -12.84 5.73 33.41
C VAL A 68 -12.82 5.22 34.86
N ARG A 69 -13.32 4.00 35.09
CA ARG A 69 -13.32 3.36 36.40
C ARG A 69 -11.91 3.03 36.87
N ALA A 70 -11.06 2.51 35.99
CA ALA A 70 -9.66 2.22 36.30
C ALA A 70 -8.92 3.47 36.78
N ILE A 71 -9.14 4.63 36.15
CA ILE A 71 -8.56 5.91 36.56
C ILE A 71 -8.98 6.29 37.99
N GLY A 72 -10.21 5.96 38.38
CA GLY A 72 -10.72 6.14 39.74
C GLY A 72 -10.16 5.16 40.78
N SER A 73 -9.38 4.14 40.37
CA SER A 73 -8.85 3.12 41.26
C SER A 73 -7.85 3.69 42.27
N PRO A 74 -7.87 3.23 43.54
CA PRO A 74 -6.81 3.53 44.49
C PRO A 74 -5.49 2.79 44.19
N ASP A 75 -5.52 1.74 43.36
CA ASP A 75 -4.33 1.02 42.93
C ASP A 75 -3.62 1.77 41.79
N ILE A 76 -2.38 2.18 42.02
CA ILE A 76 -1.59 2.99 41.08
C ILE A 76 -1.33 2.29 39.74
N ASN A 77 -1.17 0.97 39.74
CA ASN A 77 -0.90 0.21 38.52
C ASN A 77 -2.16 0.10 37.67
N VAL A 78 -3.31 -0.13 38.32
CA VAL A 78 -4.63 -0.10 37.65
C VAL A 78 -4.92 1.30 37.11
N LYS A 79 -4.68 2.34 37.92
CA LYS A 79 -4.87 3.74 37.52
C LYS A 79 -4.02 4.12 36.31
N ARG A 80 -2.74 3.72 36.28
CA ARG A 80 -1.85 3.93 35.13
C ARG A 80 -2.37 3.29 33.85
N ILE A 81 -2.84 2.03 33.91
CA ILE A 81 -3.49 1.40 32.75
C ILE A 81 -4.77 2.16 32.39
N GLY A 82 -5.53 2.62 33.37
CA GLY A 82 -6.69 3.46 33.16
C GLY A 82 -6.37 4.70 32.33
N TYR A 83 -5.31 5.44 32.67
CA TYR A 83 -4.85 6.59 31.89
C TYR A 83 -4.35 6.22 30.48
N LEU A 84 -3.61 5.10 30.35
CA LEU A 84 -3.14 4.62 29.06
C LEU A 84 -4.30 4.23 28.14
N GLY A 85 -5.21 3.36 28.61
CA GLY A 85 -6.39 2.94 27.87
C GLY A 85 -7.41 4.05 27.67
N GLY A 86 -7.51 4.98 28.62
CA GLY A 86 -8.32 6.18 28.50
C GLY A 86 -7.93 7.04 27.30
N SER A 87 -6.68 7.00 26.85
CA SER A 87 -6.21 7.71 25.65
C SER A 87 -6.78 7.13 24.34
N PHE A 88 -7.40 5.95 24.38
CA PHE A 88 -8.03 5.27 23.23
C PHE A 88 -9.56 5.40 23.20
N ILE A 89 -10.17 6.10 24.16
CA ILE A 89 -11.62 6.31 24.25
C ILE A 89 -12.10 7.14 23.05
N LYS A 90 -13.10 6.63 22.34
CA LYS A 90 -13.73 7.31 21.20
C LYS A 90 -14.89 8.18 21.64
N ASP A 91 -15.62 7.77 22.68
CA ASP A 91 -16.73 8.56 23.23
C ASP A 91 -16.21 9.71 24.09
N THR A 92 -16.17 10.90 23.50
CA THR A 92 -15.66 12.10 24.17
C THR A 92 -16.48 12.51 25.40
N SER A 93 -17.73 12.07 25.52
CA SER A 93 -18.57 12.36 26.69
C SER A 93 -18.03 11.70 27.98
N LEU A 94 -17.30 10.58 27.84
CA LEU A 94 -16.71 9.88 28.97
C LEU A 94 -15.53 10.66 29.60
N TYR A 95 -14.89 11.56 28.84
CA TYR A 95 -13.79 12.38 29.37
C TYR A 95 -14.24 13.29 30.51
N ILE A 96 -15.42 13.89 30.40
CA ILE A 96 -16.01 14.74 31.45
C ILE A 96 -16.07 13.99 32.80
N SER A 97 -16.41 12.69 32.76
CA SER A 97 -16.52 11.85 33.96
C SER A 97 -15.19 11.66 34.69
N MET A 98 -14.05 11.90 34.03
CA MET A 98 -12.72 11.76 34.61
C MET A 98 -12.19 13.08 35.20
N LEU A 99 -12.83 14.22 34.92
CA LEU A 99 -12.28 15.55 35.19
C LEU A 99 -11.93 15.77 36.69
N ASN A 100 -12.82 15.35 37.58
CA ASN A 100 -12.60 15.45 39.03
C ASN A 100 -11.43 14.57 39.50
N THR A 101 -11.33 13.35 38.97
CA THR A 101 -10.22 12.43 39.29
C THR A 101 -8.90 13.00 38.80
N ILE A 102 -8.86 13.51 37.57
CA ILE A 102 -7.69 14.19 36.99
C ILE A 102 -7.28 15.40 37.84
N LYS A 103 -8.25 16.24 38.24
CA LYS A 103 -7.98 17.41 39.08
C LYS A 103 -7.32 17.00 40.40
N ASN A 104 -7.82 15.97 41.06
CA ASN A 104 -7.25 15.45 42.29
C ASN A 104 -5.86 14.83 42.06
N ASP A 105 -5.69 14.09 40.96
CA ASP A 105 -4.42 13.43 40.64
C ASP A 105 -3.31 14.43 40.29
N LEU A 106 -3.65 15.60 39.73
CA LEU A 106 -2.74 16.75 39.54
C LEU A 106 -2.26 17.40 40.86
N GLU A 107 -2.80 16.98 42.01
CA GLU A 107 -2.36 17.42 43.35
C GLU A 107 -1.65 16.31 44.13
N SER A 108 -1.58 15.11 43.56
CA SER A 108 -1.11 13.90 44.23
C SER A 108 0.27 13.44 43.73
N GLU A 109 0.64 12.19 44.02
CA GLU A 109 1.82 11.54 43.43
C GLU A 109 1.62 11.13 41.96
N ASN A 110 0.37 11.12 41.46
CA ASN A 110 -0.02 10.69 40.11
C ASN A 110 0.05 11.81 39.05
N ILE A 111 0.70 12.94 39.35
CA ILE A 111 0.70 14.13 38.47
C ILE A 111 1.18 13.79 37.06
N LEU A 112 2.25 13.00 36.92
CA LEU A 112 2.82 12.67 35.62
C LEU A 112 1.84 11.86 34.77
N ASP A 113 1.19 10.84 35.35
CA ASP A 113 0.23 9.99 34.65
C ASP A 113 -0.97 10.81 34.15
N ALA A 114 -1.48 11.72 34.99
CA ALA A 114 -2.55 12.65 34.61
C ALA A 114 -2.11 13.63 33.51
N LEU A 115 -0.91 14.21 33.59
CA LEU A 115 -0.39 15.12 32.56
C LEU A 115 -0.12 14.39 31.23
N THR A 116 0.41 13.18 31.26
CA THR A 116 0.62 12.36 30.06
C THR A 116 -0.70 12.02 29.39
N PHE A 117 -1.71 11.62 30.15
CA PHE A 117 -3.06 11.41 29.63
C PHE A 117 -3.61 12.68 28.95
N LEU A 118 -3.62 13.81 29.65
CA LEU A 118 -4.09 15.09 29.10
C LEU A 118 -3.29 15.52 27.85
N GLY A 119 -2.00 15.19 27.80
CA GLY A 119 -1.14 15.41 26.65
C GLY A 119 -1.54 14.58 25.42
N ASN A 120 -2.08 13.38 25.63
CA ASN A 120 -2.37 12.42 24.56
C ASN A 120 -3.83 12.40 24.08
N ILE A 121 -4.81 12.86 24.87
CA ILE A 121 -6.22 12.87 24.46
C ILE A 121 -6.45 13.65 23.16
N GLN A 122 -7.20 13.10 22.20
CA GLN A 122 -7.36 13.76 20.89
C GLN A 122 -8.26 15.00 20.96
N PHE A 123 -9.28 14.95 21.82
CA PHE A 123 -10.24 16.02 22.01
C PHE A 123 -10.21 16.50 23.46
N ILE A 124 -10.26 17.83 23.65
CA ILE A 124 -10.37 18.47 24.96
C ILE A 124 -11.68 19.24 24.99
N ASP A 125 -12.58 18.83 25.87
CA ASP A 125 -13.85 19.52 26.10
C ASP A 125 -13.63 20.88 26.78
N GLN A 126 -14.56 21.83 26.60
CA GLN A 126 -14.52 23.14 27.26
C GLN A 126 -14.47 23.02 28.79
N GLU A 127 -15.04 21.97 29.38
CA GLU A 127 -15.00 21.76 30.83
C GLU A 127 -13.57 21.62 31.39
N TYR A 128 -12.61 21.15 30.58
CA TYR A 128 -11.20 21.04 30.98
C TYR A 128 -10.51 22.40 31.19
N GLN A 129 -11.14 23.51 30.78
CA GLN A 129 -10.62 24.87 31.07
C GLN A 129 -10.45 25.12 32.58
N ILE A 130 -11.18 24.41 33.44
CA ILE A 130 -11.04 24.51 34.89
C ILE A 130 -9.64 24.11 35.39
N LEU A 131 -8.90 23.29 34.63
CA LEU A 131 -7.56 22.83 34.98
C LEU A 131 -6.47 23.89 34.72
N THR A 132 -6.77 24.95 33.96
CA THR A 132 -5.77 25.93 33.51
C THR A 132 -5.02 26.61 34.65
N ASN A 133 -5.70 26.97 35.74
CA ASN A 133 -5.07 27.58 36.91
C ASN A 133 -4.11 26.59 37.60
N LYS A 134 -4.52 25.33 37.74
CA LYS A 134 -3.67 24.28 38.33
C LYS A 134 -2.41 24.04 37.49
N LEU A 135 -2.56 24.02 36.17
CA LEU A 135 -1.42 23.86 35.26
C LEU A 135 -0.45 25.04 35.37
N LYS A 136 -0.95 26.28 35.51
CA LYS A 136 -0.09 27.45 35.77
C LYS A 136 0.68 27.31 37.08
N GLU A 137 0.03 26.85 38.15
CA GLU A 137 0.71 26.58 39.43
C GLU A 137 1.84 25.57 39.27
N LEU A 138 1.60 24.46 38.58
CA LEU A 138 2.61 23.42 38.32
C LEU A 138 3.80 23.97 37.50
N ILE A 139 3.52 24.81 36.50
CA ILE A 139 4.55 25.47 35.68
C ILE A 139 5.43 26.38 36.54
N ILE A 140 4.84 27.14 37.47
CA ILE A 140 5.55 28.05 38.38
C ILE A 140 6.35 27.26 39.42
N ALA A 141 5.77 26.21 39.99
CA ALA A 141 6.42 25.33 40.96
C ALA A 141 7.57 24.49 40.35
N ASN A 142 7.72 24.50 39.03
CA ASN A 142 8.74 23.79 38.27
C ASN A 142 8.71 22.25 38.45
N LYS A 143 7.58 21.69 38.91
CA LYS A 143 7.33 20.25 39.04
C LYS A 143 6.66 19.76 37.76
N PHE A 144 7.28 18.83 37.02
CA PHE A 144 6.79 18.39 35.70
C PHE A 144 6.46 19.55 34.74
N LYS A 145 7.30 20.61 34.77
CA LYS A 145 7.06 21.87 34.06
C LYS A 145 6.86 21.68 32.55
N ARG A 146 7.57 20.71 31.93
CA ARG A 146 7.51 20.45 30.48
C ARG A 146 6.15 19.91 30.09
N GLU A 147 5.71 18.88 30.79
CA GLU A 147 4.45 18.20 30.59
C GLU A 147 3.28 19.15 30.87
N ALA A 148 3.36 19.91 31.97
CA ALA A 148 2.37 20.91 32.32
C ALA A 148 2.25 22.03 31.27
N LEU A 149 3.37 22.47 30.66
CA LEU A 149 3.34 23.46 29.56
C LEU A 149 2.62 22.91 28.32
N VAL A 150 2.94 21.67 27.91
CA VAL A 150 2.28 21.04 26.75
C VAL A 150 0.78 20.97 26.97
N VAL A 151 0.34 20.47 28.12
CA VAL A 151 -1.07 20.36 28.46
C VAL A 151 -1.74 21.74 28.54
N TYR A 152 -1.08 22.71 29.18
CA TYR A 152 -1.61 24.06 29.32
C TYR A 152 -1.93 24.69 27.97
N TYR A 153 -0.98 24.70 27.03
CA TYR A 153 -1.17 25.29 25.69
C TYR A 153 -2.10 24.46 24.80
N LYS A 154 -2.26 23.18 25.08
CA LYS A 154 -3.29 22.35 24.44
C LYS A 154 -4.69 22.76 24.89
N ILE A 155 -4.91 22.98 26.19
CA ILE A 155 -6.22 23.37 26.74
C ILE A 155 -6.60 24.80 26.37
N ILE A 156 -5.71 25.79 26.57
CA ILE A 156 -6.07 27.19 26.28
C ILE A 156 -6.18 27.46 24.77
N ASN A 157 -5.63 26.57 23.94
CA ASN A 157 -5.66 26.63 22.49
C ASN A 157 -5.28 28.01 21.89
N CYS A 158 -4.36 28.73 22.55
CA CYS A 158 -3.92 30.05 22.14
C CYS A 158 -2.47 30.27 22.59
N VAL A 159 -1.58 30.57 21.65
CA VAL A 159 -0.14 30.76 21.93
C VAL A 159 0.30 32.22 21.91
N SER A 160 -0.59 33.16 21.58
CA SER A 160 -0.30 34.61 21.51
C SER A 160 0.31 35.20 22.79
N ARG A 161 -0.02 34.61 23.95
CA ARG A 161 0.46 35.03 25.27
C ARG A 161 1.71 34.30 25.75
N MET A 162 2.31 33.45 24.92
CA MET A 162 3.52 32.71 25.28
C MET A 162 4.72 33.65 25.42
N ASN A 163 5.54 33.42 26.44
CA ASN A 163 6.81 34.12 26.64
C ASN A 163 7.98 33.14 26.42
N LEU A 164 8.83 33.43 25.42
CA LEU A 164 10.01 32.64 25.07
C LEU A 164 11.28 33.07 25.82
N SER A 165 11.23 34.12 26.64
CA SER A 165 12.32 34.48 27.54
C SER A 165 12.44 33.44 28.65
N GLU A 166 13.23 32.39 28.40
CA GLU A 166 13.39 31.24 29.30
C GLU A 166 14.85 30.79 29.30
N PRO A 167 15.61 30.98 30.41
CA PRO A 167 17.02 30.63 30.45
C PRO A 167 17.25 29.11 30.36
N ASN A 168 16.26 28.31 30.74
CA ASN A 168 16.31 26.87 30.59
C ASN A 168 16.03 26.48 29.13
N GLU A 169 17.11 26.21 28.39
CA GLU A 169 17.11 25.73 27.01
C GLU A 169 16.11 24.58 26.73
N SER A 170 15.89 23.67 27.69
CA SER A 170 14.95 22.58 27.47
C SER A 170 13.48 23.03 27.55
N ILE A 171 13.18 24.02 28.39
CA ILE A 171 11.83 24.60 28.46
C ILE A 171 11.61 25.50 27.24
N PHE A 172 12.62 26.26 26.82
CA PHE A 172 12.59 27.01 25.58
C PHE A 172 12.28 26.11 24.38
N PHE A 173 12.97 24.97 24.26
CA PHE A 173 12.69 23.98 23.21
C PHE A 173 11.24 23.52 23.21
N VAL A 174 10.66 23.17 24.37
CA VAL A 174 9.26 22.74 24.48
C VAL A 174 8.30 23.85 24.06
N LYS A 175 8.51 25.08 24.53
CA LYS A 175 7.72 26.24 24.14
C LYS A 175 7.76 26.49 22.63
N LEU A 176 8.96 26.43 22.05
CA LEU A 176 9.15 26.63 20.62
C LEU A 176 8.50 25.52 19.78
N GLN A 177 8.56 24.26 20.25
CA GLN A 177 7.88 23.14 19.61
C GLN A 177 6.35 23.33 19.62
N ILE A 178 5.77 23.73 20.76
CA ILE A 178 4.34 24.03 20.87
C ILE A 178 3.93 25.12 19.88
N LEU A 179 4.74 26.18 19.73
CA LEU A 179 4.50 27.24 18.76
C LEU A 179 4.51 26.70 17.32
N ILE A 180 5.56 25.97 16.95
CA ILE A 180 5.70 25.38 15.60
C ILE A 180 4.49 24.49 15.29
N ASP A 181 4.10 23.61 16.22
CA ASP A 181 2.97 22.70 16.04
C ASP A 181 1.64 23.44 15.89
N LYS A 182 1.43 24.52 16.64
CA LYS A 182 0.22 25.35 16.51
C LYS A 182 0.18 26.15 15.23
N LEU A 183 1.30 26.73 14.82
CA LEU A 183 1.38 27.56 13.63
C LEU A 183 1.27 26.74 12.34
N ASN A 184 1.72 25.48 12.35
CA ASN A 184 1.58 24.57 11.20
C ASN A 184 0.17 23.95 11.10
N ASN A 185 -0.54 23.77 12.22
CA ASN A 185 -1.82 23.07 12.27
C ASN A 185 -3.01 24.03 12.45
N GLN A 186 -3.34 24.78 11.38
CA GLN A 186 -4.47 25.73 11.31
C GLN A 186 -4.44 26.81 12.42
N PRO A 187 -3.54 27.79 12.33
CA PRO A 187 -3.42 28.83 13.36
C PRO A 187 -4.68 29.71 13.44
N SER A 188 -5.08 30.07 14.66
CA SER A 188 -6.12 31.08 14.85
C SER A 188 -5.59 32.50 14.54
N LYS A 189 -6.49 33.48 14.38
CA LYS A 189 -6.08 34.88 14.19
C LYS A 189 -5.23 35.41 15.36
N GLU A 190 -5.54 34.98 16.58
CA GLU A 190 -4.78 35.35 17.78
C GLU A 190 -3.38 34.74 17.76
N ASP A 191 -3.23 33.49 17.32
CA ASP A 191 -1.92 32.84 17.24
C ASP A 191 -0.97 33.55 16.26
N LEU A 192 -1.51 34.08 15.16
CA LEU A 192 -0.74 34.89 14.20
C LEU A 192 -0.28 36.23 14.79
N GLU A 193 -0.91 36.74 15.86
CA GLU A 193 -0.42 37.93 16.57
C GLU A 193 0.93 37.66 17.25
N PHE A 194 1.20 36.41 17.65
CA PHE A 194 2.50 36.02 18.20
C PHE A 194 3.64 36.36 17.21
N LEU A 195 3.40 36.13 15.91
CA LEU A 195 4.39 36.36 14.87
C LEU A 195 4.71 37.85 14.66
N LYS A 196 3.91 38.77 15.21
CA LYS A 196 4.18 40.22 15.18
C LYS A 196 5.00 40.69 16.38
N ASN A 197 5.26 39.82 17.36
CA ASN A 197 5.97 40.17 18.57
C ASN A 197 7.49 40.15 18.35
N GLU A 198 8.06 41.29 17.97
CA GLU A 198 9.50 41.45 17.72
C GLU A 198 10.38 41.01 18.89
N LYS A 199 9.93 41.20 20.13
CA LYS A 199 10.69 40.79 21.32
C LYS A 199 10.86 39.27 21.36
N GLU A 200 9.80 38.51 21.04
CA GLU A 200 9.86 37.05 21.05
C GLU A 200 10.64 36.50 19.85
N ILE A 201 10.54 37.15 18.68
CA ILE A 201 11.40 36.84 17.52
C ILE A 201 12.88 37.05 17.89
N ASN A 202 13.20 38.16 18.55
CA ASN A 202 14.55 38.45 19.02
C ASN A 202 15.05 37.42 20.06
N ASN A 203 14.17 36.91 20.92
CA ASN A 203 14.51 35.79 21.82
C ASN A 203 14.89 34.54 21.01
N VAL A 204 14.15 34.18 19.96
CA VAL A 204 14.47 33.03 19.09
C VAL A 204 15.84 33.21 18.42
N ILE A 205 16.12 34.40 17.90
CA ILE A 205 17.41 34.74 17.28
C ILE A 205 18.54 34.66 18.30
N TYR A 206 18.33 35.17 19.52
CA TYR A 206 19.30 35.09 20.60
C TYR A 206 19.68 33.63 20.93
N PHE A 207 18.69 32.73 21.03
CA PHE A 207 18.93 31.31 21.27
C PHE A 207 19.64 30.63 20.09
N LEU A 208 19.27 30.97 18.85
CA LEU A 208 19.92 30.48 17.64
C LEU A 208 21.43 30.80 17.65
N GLN A 209 21.78 32.02 18.06
CA GLN A 209 23.17 32.49 18.08
C GLN A 209 23.99 31.89 19.24
N ARG A 210 23.40 31.72 20.43
CA ARG A 210 24.15 31.35 21.65
C ARG A 210 24.11 29.88 22.01
N SER A 211 23.04 29.15 21.67
CA SER A 211 22.94 27.75 22.09
C SER A 211 24.06 26.91 21.47
N LYS A 212 24.56 25.91 22.21
CA LYS A 212 25.48 24.90 21.66
C LYS A 212 24.75 23.66 21.16
N LYS A 213 23.44 23.56 21.40
CA LYS A 213 22.64 22.37 21.14
C LYS A 213 21.96 22.47 19.77
N PHE A 214 22.35 21.60 18.84
CA PHE A 214 21.86 21.64 17.46
C PHE A 214 20.35 21.45 17.36
N TYR A 215 19.73 20.59 18.16
CA TYR A 215 18.28 20.40 18.14
C TYR A 215 17.49 21.68 18.47
N ILE A 216 18.03 22.56 19.32
CA ILE A 216 17.41 23.87 19.61
C ILE A 216 17.55 24.79 18.42
N LYS A 217 18.76 24.85 17.84
CA LYS A 217 19.01 25.66 16.66
C LYS A 217 18.15 25.24 15.46
N THR A 218 17.96 23.95 15.25
CA THR A 218 17.03 23.42 14.25
C THR A 218 15.63 23.96 14.45
N LYS A 219 15.11 23.95 15.70
CA LYS A 219 13.78 24.52 15.99
C LYS A 219 13.73 26.03 15.79
N CYS A 220 14.79 26.77 16.12
CA CYS A 220 14.85 28.19 15.82
C CYS A 220 14.74 28.44 14.30
N VAL A 221 15.45 27.69 13.47
CA VAL A 221 15.37 27.84 12.00
C VAL A 221 13.99 27.41 11.46
N GLN A 222 13.39 26.35 12.00
CA GLN A 222 12.02 25.95 11.66
C GLN A 222 11.02 27.08 11.96
N PHE A 223 11.18 27.78 13.09
CA PHE A 223 10.35 28.95 13.40
C PHE A 223 10.61 30.11 12.42
N LEU A 224 11.86 30.36 12.03
CA LEU A 224 12.17 31.35 10.98
C LEU A 224 11.53 30.99 9.63
N ASN A 225 11.49 29.70 9.27
CA ASN A 225 10.77 29.21 8.10
C ASN A 225 9.27 29.59 8.16
N ILE A 226 8.62 29.44 9.32
CA ILE A 226 7.22 29.83 9.52
C ILE A 226 7.04 31.35 9.38
N LEU A 227 7.96 32.17 9.92
CA LEU A 227 7.92 33.62 9.73
C LEU A 227 7.95 33.99 8.24
N PHE A 228 8.86 33.35 7.48
CA PHE A 228 8.97 33.56 6.05
C PHE A 228 7.70 33.16 5.29
N GLU A 229 7.12 31.98 5.59
CA GLU A 229 5.88 31.50 4.97
C GLU A 229 4.68 32.43 5.26
N ASN A 230 4.72 33.17 6.37
CA ASN A 230 3.72 34.18 6.74
C ASN A 230 4.10 35.61 6.26
N ASN A 231 5.04 35.74 5.32
CA ASN A 231 5.49 37.00 4.73
C ASN A 231 6.08 38.00 5.75
N ILE A 232 6.63 37.53 6.86
CA ILE A 232 7.32 38.38 7.83
C ILE A 232 8.76 38.53 7.39
N GLN A 233 9.19 39.79 7.22
CA GLN A 233 10.53 40.10 6.77
C GLN A 233 11.57 39.70 7.82
N ILE A 234 12.53 38.87 7.41
CA ILE A 234 13.67 38.47 8.24
C ILE A 234 14.86 39.36 7.90
N ASP A 235 15.54 39.88 8.93
CA ASP A 235 16.73 40.72 8.76
C ASP A 235 17.82 40.00 7.94
N LYS A 236 18.41 40.70 6.98
CA LYS A 236 19.55 40.24 6.17
C LYS A 236 20.72 39.78 7.03
N ASN A 237 20.92 40.39 8.20
CA ASN A 237 21.96 39.95 9.14
C ASN A 237 21.71 38.54 9.68
N ILE A 238 20.45 38.16 9.89
CA ILE A 238 20.06 36.81 10.32
C ILE A 238 20.28 35.83 9.18
N LEU A 239 19.88 36.18 7.94
CA LEU A 239 20.14 35.35 6.76
C LEU A 239 21.64 35.07 6.60
N LYS A 240 22.47 36.11 6.73
CA LYS A 240 23.94 35.98 6.69
C LYS A 240 24.48 35.10 7.83
N PHE A 241 23.97 35.27 9.05
CA PHE A 241 24.36 34.43 10.19
C PHE A 241 24.03 32.95 9.96
N VAL A 242 22.85 32.65 9.42
CA VAL A 242 22.43 31.28 9.10
C VAL A 242 23.32 30.69 8.01
N GLU A 243 23.65 31.47 6.98
CA GLU A 243 24.58 31.04 5.92
C GLU A 243 25.99 30.76 6.47
N GLU A 244 26.51 31.64 7.33
CA GLU A 244 27.83 31.47 7.96
C GLU A 244 27.89 30.25 8.88
N SER A 245 26.75 29.84 9.45
CA SER A 245 26.63 28.67 10.33
C SER A 245 26.81 27.33 9.61
N ILE A 246 26.65 27.27 8.29
CA ILE A 246 26.77 26.03 7.50
C ILE A 246 28.24 25.63 7.37
N VAL A 247 28.59 24.47 7.93
CA VAL A 247 29.95 23.93 7.88
C VAL A 247 30.03 22.75 6.90
N ILE A 248 30.85 22.91 5.87
CA ILE A 248 30.89 22.02 4.69
C ILE A 248 31.94 20.89 4.84
N ILE A 249 32.78 20.94 5.88
CA ILE A 249 33.93 20.04 6.04
C ILE A 249 33.54 18.81 6.88
N ARG A 250 33.86 17.61 6.38
CA ARG A 250 33.77 16.30 7.07
C ARG A 250 32.35 15.93 7.54
N LEU A 251 31.36 15.91 6.63
CA LEU A 251 29.97 15.49 6.93
C LEU A 251 29.89 14.15 7.68
N LEU A 252 30.70 13.15 7.31
CA LEU A 252 30.73 11.84 7.98
C LEU A 252 31.23 11.89 9.44
N LYS A 253 31.88 12.98 9.87
CA LYS A 253 32.32 13.18 11.26
C LYS A 253 31.33 14.01 12.08
N LYS A 254 30.21 14.42 11.48
CA LYS A 254 29.17 15.22 12.13
C LYS A 254 28.10 14.32 12.73
N THR A 255 27.52 14.76 13.84
CA THR A 255 26.36 14.10 14.44
C THR A 255 25.12 14.29 13.55
N PHE A 256 24.15 13.37 13.61
CA PHE A 256 22.88 13.54 12.88
C PHE A 256 22.18 14.85 13.23
N GLY A 257 22.25 15.30 14.50
CA GLY A 257 21.70 16.58 14.93
C GLY A 257 22.36 17.79 14.26
N GLU A 258 23.69 17.75 14.05
CA GLU A 258 24.41 18.78 13.29
C GLU A 258 23.96 18.83 11.83
N VAL A 259 23.89 17.66 11.19
CA VAL A 259 23.49 17.58 9.78
C VAL A 259 22.04 18.03 9.61
N ALA A 260 21.13 17.62 10.51
CA ALA A 260 19.74 18.07 10.49
C ALA A 260 19.62 19.59 10.62
N TYR A 261 20.43 20.22 11.49
CA TYR A 261 20.48 21.69 11.58
C TYR A 261 20.94 22.33 10.26
N TYR A 262 22.02 21.83 9.64
CA TYR A 262 22.51 22.38 8.38
C TYR A 262 21.54 22.18 7.22
N VAL A 263 20.84 21.05 7.16
CA VAL A 263 19.76 20.78 6.21
C VAL A 263 18.66 21.82 6.35
N GLU A 264 18.22 22.11 7.57
CA GLU A 264 17.20 23.11 7.84
C GLU A 264 17.67 24.52 7.46
N CYS A 265 18.93 24.87 7.76
CA CYS A 265 19.54 26.14 7.31
C CYS A 265 19.54 26.26 5.79
N VAL A 266 19.94 25.20 5.08
CA VAL A 266 19.99 25.18 3.62
C VAL A 266 18.58 25.30 3.03
N ASP A 267 17.60 24.55 3.53
CA ASP A 267 16.21 24.67 3.08
C ASP A 267 15.69 26.10 3.27
N PHE A 268 15.90 26.69 4.45
CA PHE A 268 15.50 28.06 4.76
C PHE A 268 16.14 29.11 3.83
N LEU A 269 17.45 29.01 3.58
CA LEU A 269 18.15 29.95 2.69
C LEU A 269 17.71 29.79 1.22
N LEU A 270 17.48 28.55 0.77
CA LEU A 270 16.99 28.28 -0.58
C LEU A 270 15.55 28.78 -0.78
N LYS A 271 14.66 28.66 0.23
CA LYS A 271 13.33 29.30 0.20
C LYS A 271 13.43 30.82 0.03
N ASN A 272 14.42 31.44 0.67
CA ASN A 272 14.74 32.87 0.53
C ASN A 272 15.49 33.22 -0.77
N LYS A 273 15.61 32.28 -1.71
CA LYS A 273 16.31 32.44 -3.00
C LYS A 273 17.80 32.80 -2.86
N ILE A 274 18.43 32.40 -1.75
CA ILE A 274 19.87 32.56 -1.54
C ILE A 274 20.58 31.29 -2.00
N THR A 275 21.37 31.38 -3.06
CA THR A 275 22.12 30.25 -3.64
C THR A 275 23.62 30.54 -3.64
N SER A 276 24.24 30.55 -2.46
CA SER A 276 25.68 30.78 -2.35
C SER A 276 26.52 29.54 -2.63
N GLN A 277 27.81 29.73 -2.91
CA GLN A 277 28.76 28.63 -3.08
C GLN A 277 28.77 27.68 -1.87
N LYS A 278 28.57 28.20 -0.65
CA LYS A 278 28.53 27.38 0.57
C LYS A 278 27.35 26.40 0.54
N ILE A 279 26.16 26.90 0.20
CA ILE A 279 24.93 26.11 0.12
C ILE A 279 25.07 25.03 -0.96
N GLN A 280 25.53 25.43 -2.14
CA GLN A 280 25.77 24.52 -3.26
C GLN A 280 26.80 23.43 -2.89
N THR A 281 27.92 23.81 -2.28
CA THR A 281 28.96 22.84 -1.88
C THR A 281 28.46 21.89 -0.80
N PHE A 282 27.64 22.35 0.15
CA PHE A 282 27.03 21.48 1.15
C PHE A 282 26.11 20.45 0.49
N LEU A 283 25.20 20.89 -0.38
CA LEU A 283 24.26 20.01 -1.08
C LEU A 283 25.00 18.98 -1.95
N PHE A 284 26.00 19.43 -2.71
CA PHE A 284 26.85 18.55 -3.52
C PHE A 284 27.57 17.48 -2.67
N LYS A 285 28.14 17.85 -1.53
CA LYS A 285 28.77 16.88 -0.63
C LYS A 285 27.78 15.90 0.01
N MET A 286 26.55 16.33 0.27
CA MET A 286 25.51 15.42 0.75
C MET A 286 25.12 14.42 -0.35
N LEU A 287 24.98 14.86 -1.61
CA LEU A 287 24.77 13.97 -2.77
C LEU A 287 25.92 12.98 -2.98
N GLN A 288 27.16 13.39 -2.68
CA GLN A 288 28.34 12.52 -2.77
C GLN A 288 28.61 11.69 -1.50
N SER A 289 27.75 11.79 -0.48
CA SER A 289 27.93 11.05 0.76
C SER A 289 27.77 9.54 0.54
N GLY A 290 28.53 8.73 1.27
CA GLY A 290 28.29 7.28 1.37
C GLY A 290 27.15 6.90 2.32
N ASN A 291 26.48 7.88 2.94
CA ASN A 291 25.34 7.67 3.83
C ASN A 291 24.02 7.89 3.07
N GLU A 292 23.23 6.83 2.94
CA GLU A 292 21.97 6.82 2.17
C GLU A 292 20.96 7.86 2.64
N TYR A 293 20.81 8.08 3.95
CA TYR A 293 19.92 9.11 4.49
C TYR A 293 20.31 10.51 4.03
N PHE A 294 21.61 10.81 3.99
CA PHE A 294 22.10 12.12 3.55
C PHE A 294 21.87 12.31 2.06
N VAL A 295 22.11 11.27 1.26
CA VAL A 295 21.85 11.31 -0.19
C VAL A 295 20.35 11.52 -0.44
N SER A 296 19.47 10.75 0.22
CA SER A 296 18.01 10.87 0.05
C SER A 296 17.50 12.28 0.37
N VAL A 297 17.91 12.86 1.51
CA VAL A 297 17.56 14.25 1.87
C VAL A 297 18.08 15.25 0.83
N ALA A 298 19.31 15.06 0.35
CA ALA A 298 19.90 15.94 -0.65
C ALA A 298 19.20 15.84 -2.01
N VAL A 299 18.79 14.65 -2.45
CA VAL A 299 18.00 14.48 -3.68
C VAL A 299 16.66 15.21 -3.56
N ARG A 300 15.97 15.13 -2.42
CA ARG A 300 14.71 15.86 -2.19
C ARG A 300 14.90 17.37 -2.28
N LEU A 301 15.97 17.91 -1.67
CA LEU A 301 16.30 19.34 -1.75
C LEU A 301 16.72 19.76 -3.17
N ALA A 302 17.59 18.99 -3.81
CA ALA A 302 18.06 19.20 -5.18
C ALA A 302 16.88 19.29 -6.16
N LYS A 303 15.90 18.38 -6.03
CA LYS A 303 14.66 18.44 -6.79
C LYS A 303 13.83 19.68 -6.45
N LYS A 304 13.55 19.91 -5.16
CA LYS A 304 12.66 21.00 -4.69
C LYS A 304 13.11 22.37 -5.18
N TYR A 305 14.42 22.59 -5.32
CA TYR A 305 15.02 23.87 -5.72
C TYR A 305 15.68 23.84 -7.09
N GLU A 306 15.55 22.74 -7.84
CA GLU A 306 16.14 22.56 -9.19
C GLU A 306 17.67 22.77 -9.23
N ILE A 307 18.39 22.26 -8.23
CA ILE A 307 19.85 22.36 -8.11
C ILE A 307 20.50 20.99 -8.26
N TYR A 308 21.50 20.84 -9.12
CA TYR A 308 22.21 19.57 -9.36
C TYR A 308 21.26 18.39 -9.71
N THR A 309 20.18 18.66 -10.43
CA THR A 309 19.14 17.66 -10.74
C THR A 309 19.70 16.40 -11.39
N ASP A 310 20.67 16.54 -12.30
CA ASP A 310 21.28 15.42 -13.01
C ASP A 310 22.09 14.53 -12.06
N ILE A 311 22.87 15.14 -11.15
CA ILE A 311 23.64 14.42 -10.13
C ILE A 311 22.70 13.75 -9.12
N ALA A 312 21.64 14.44 -8.73
CA ALA A 312 20.63 13.91 -7.82
C ALA A 312 19.92 12.69 -8.42
N LEU A 313 19.62 12.72 -9.72
CA LEU A 313 19.04 11.58 -10.45
C LEU A 313 19.98 10.37 -10.43
N GLU A 314 21.25 10.54 -10.79
CA GLU A 314 22.23 9.45 -10.79
C GLU A 314 22.38 8.83 -9.40
N LYS A 315 22.40 9.67 -8.37
CA LYS A 315 22.48 9.20 -6.98
C LYS A 315 21.21 8.50 -6.52
N LEU A 316 20.04 8.96 -6.96
CA LEU A 316 18.77 8.28 -6.65
C LEU A 316 18.71 6.89 -7.29
N ILE A 317 19.12 6.75 -8.55
CA ILE A 317 19.17 5.45 -9.24
C ILE A 317 20.16 4.51 -8.52
N ALA A 318 21.33 5.02 -8.12
CA ALA A 318 22.34 4.24 -7.41
C ALA A 318 21.94 3.85 -5.97
N LEU A 319 21.03 4.60 -5.32
CA LEU A 319 20.50 4.25 -4.00
C LEU A 319 19.56 3.03 -4.02
N GLY A 320 18.99 2.70 -5.18
CA GLY A 320 17.93 1.68 -5.28
C GLY A 320 16.55 2.30 -5.43
N LEU A 321 15.75 1.75 -6.35
CA LEU A 321 14.38 2.17 -6.65
C LEU A 321 13.34 1.11 -6.21
N ASP A 322 13.80 0.10 -5.49
CA ASP A 322 13.01 -0.97 -4.88
C ASP A 322 11.97 -0.41 -3.88
N THR A 323 12.30 0.65 -3.14
CA THR A 323 11.36 1.35 -2.26
C THR A 323 10.43 2.30 -3.00
N ASP A 324 9.15 2.37 -2.58
CA ASP A 324 8.15 3.27 -3.20
C ASP A 324 8.51 4.74 -3.06
N ASP A 325 9.11 5.14 -1.93
CA ASP A 325 9.59 6.49 -1.67
C ASP A 325 10.62 6.95 -2.72
N ASN A 326 11.62 6.13 -3.01
CA ASN A 326 12.66 6.45 -3.99
C ASN A 326 12.11 6.43 -5.42
N PHE A 327 11.24 5.46 -5.72
CA PHE A 327 10.62 5.35 -7.03
C PHE A 327 9.69 6.54 -7.33
N ASP A 328 8.86 6.95 -6.37
CA ASP A 328 7.98 8.12 -6.52
C ASP A 328 8.78 9.42 -6.63
N LEU A 329 9.93 9.50 -5.95
CA LEU A 329 10.86 10.61 -6.12
C LEU A 329 11.42 10.66 -7.55
N LEU A 330 11.81 9.52 -8.14
CA LEU A 330 12.26 9.43 -9.54
C LEU A 330 11.15 9.89 -10.49
N ILE A 331 9.96 9.30 -10.37
CA ILE A 331 8.80 9.64 -11.23
C ILE A 331 8.51 11.13 -11.20
N SER A 332 8.63 11.75 -10.04
CA SER A 332 8.36 13.18 -9.87
C SER A 332 9.52 14.09 -10.29
N MET A 333 10.72 13.55 -10.55
CA MET A 333 11.84 14.28 -11.18
C MET A 333 11.75 14.30 -12.71
N ILE A 334 10.99 13.39 -13.32
CA ILE A 334 10.78 13.34 -14.78
C ILE A 334 9.81 14.45 -15.21
N ASN A 335 10.26 15.30 -16.12
CA ASN A 335 9.52 16.41 -16.69
C ASN A 335 9.80 16.56 -18.21
N GLN A 336 9.09 17.48 -18.87
CA GLN A 336 9.21 17.72 -20.31
C GLN A 336 10.64 18.06 -20.77
N SER A 337 11.46 18.65 -19.90
CA SER A 337 12.82 19.10 -20.25
C SER A 337 13.90 18.02 -20.10
N ASN A 338 13.65 16.95 -19.36
CA ASN A 338 14.66 15.94 -19.02
C ASN A 338 14.27 14.49 -19.35
N PHE A 339 13.03 14.22 -19.78
CA PHE A 339 12.55 12.85 -19.96
C PHE A 339 13.41 12.01 -20.92
N GLU A 340 13.92 12.58 -22.01
CA GLU A 340 14.76 11.85 -23.00
C GLU A 340 16.06 11.34 -22.35
N LYS A 341 16.76 12.21 -21.61
CA LYS A 341 17.99 11.84 -20.89
C LYS A 341 17.75 10.76 -19.83
N ILE A 342 16.60 10.80 -19.15
CA ILE A 342 16.25 9.79 -18.14
C ILE A 342 15.87 8.47 -18.84
N TYR A 343 15.21 8.52 -20.00
CA TYR A 343 14.88 7.34 -20.80
C TYR A 343 16.13 6.63 -21.34
N GLU A 344 17.20 7.36 -21.68
CA GLU A 344 18.49 6.76 -22.04
C GLU A 344 19.06 5.87 -20.92
N LYS A 345 18.75 6.18 -19.66
CA LYS A 345 19.12 5.42 -18.46
C LYS A 345 18.12 4.33 -18.07
N ARG A 346 17.14 3.99 -18.93
CA ARG A 346 16.07 3.01 -18.60
C ARG A 346 16.60 1.67 -18.10
N GLU A 347 17.69 1.16 -18.67
CA GLU A 347 18.28 -0.13 -18.27
C GLU A 347 18.85 -0.04 -16.84
N GLU A 348 19.53 1.06 -16.50
CA GLU A 348 20.02 1.32 -15.13
C GLU A 348 18.85 1.40 -14.13
N ILE A 349 17.76 2.05 -14.53
CA ILE A 349 16.55 2.19 -13.71
C ILE A 349 15.90 0.82 -13.47
N ILE A 350 15.78 -0.01 -14.50
CA ILE A 350 15.18 -1.35 -14.40
C ILE A 350 16.02 -2.25 -13.51
N MET A 351 17.35 -2.29 -13.70
CA MET A 351 18.24 -3.03 -12.81
C MET A 351 18.14 -2.57 -11.35
N SER A 352 17.89 -1.28 -11.11
CA SER A 352 17.70 -0.72 -9.77
C SER A 352 16.34 -1.05 -9.14
N LEU A 353 15.35 -1.47 -9.95
CA LEU A 353 14.05 -1.96 -9.47
C LEU A 353 14.08 -3.45 -9.07
N GLU A 354 15.00 -4.24 -9.63
CA GLU A 354 15.17 -5.69 -9.40
C GLU A 354 15.82 -6.01 -8.03
N GLY A 355 15.42 -5.28 -6.98
CA GLY A 355 15.87 -5.50 -5.60
C GLY A 355 15.58 -6.93 -5.10
N LYS A 356 16.24 -7.33 -4.00
CA LYS A 356 16.27 -8.74 -3.56
C LYS A 356 14.93 -9.36 -3.12
N ASP A 357 13.89 -8.55 -2.89
CA ASP A 357 12.62 -9.01 -2.31
C ASP A 357 11.35 -8.48 -3.04
N VAL A 358 11.47 -7.97 -4.28
CA VAL A 358 10.32 -7.42 -5.04
C VAL A 358 9.82 -8.45 -6.06
N SER A 359 8.50 -8.65 -6.15
CA SER A 359 7.92 -9.56 -7.14
C SER A 359 8.04 -9.01 -8.57
N GLN A 360 8.11 -9.90 -9.56
CA GLN A 360 8.15 -9.49 -10.98
C GLN A 360 6.92 -8.69 -11.40
N GLU A 361 5.75 -8.97 -10.81
CA GLU A 361 4.52 -8.21 -11.05
C GLU A 361 4.62 -6.77 -10.53
N GLU A 362 5.20 -6.56 -9.35
CA GLU A 362 5.45 -5.22 -8.79
C GLU A 362 6.50 -4.45 -9.60
N ILE A 363 7.58 -5.11 -10.02
CA ILE A 363 8.59 -4.51 -10.91
C ILE A 363 7.92 -4.06 -12.21
N GLN A 364 7.12 -4.92 -12.84
CA GLN A 364 6.39 -4.57 -14.07
C GLN A 364 5.40 -3.42 -13.84
N ALA A 365 4.72 -3.37 -12.68
CA ALA A 365 3.83 -2.27 -12.34
C ALA A 365 4.60 -0.92 -12.23
N LYS A 366 5.79 -0.94 -11.62
CA LYS A 366 6.68 0.23 -11.56
C LYS A 366 7.17 0.62 -12.95
N ILE A 367 7.65 -0.32 -13.76
CA ILE A 367 8.02 -0.08 -15.17
C ILE A 367 6.85 0.54 -15.94
N ASN A 368 5.62 0.04 -15.75
CA ASN A 368 4.43 0.58 -16.40
C ASN A 368 4.13 2.02 -15.95
N LYS A 369 4.33 2.37 -14.67
CA LYS A 369 4.20 3.75 -14.18
C LYS A 369 5.26 4.67 -14.80
N LEU A 370 6.50 4.17 -14.94
CA LEU A 370 7.61 4.89 -15.58
C LEU A 370 7.34 5.17 -17.06
N ILE A 371 6.93 4.14 -17.82
CA ILE A 371 6.58 4.27 -19.23
C ILE A 371 5.43 5.25 -19.42
N ASN A 372 4.38 5.17 -18.60
CA ASN A 372 3.28 6.14 -18.64
C ASN A 372 3.79 7.58 -18.47
N LYS A 373 4.74 7.80 -17.56
CA LYS A 373 5.32 9.11 -17.33
C LYS A 373 6.10 9.61 -18.56
N TYR A 374 6.86 8.74 -19.23
CA TYR A 374 7.56 9.07 -20.47
C TYR A 374 6.60 9.37 -21.62
N LEU A 375 5.61 8.50 -21.84
CA LEU A 375 4.64 8.65 -22.93
C LEU A 375 3.84 9.96 -22.85
N ASN A 376 3.66 10.52 -21.66
CA ASN A 376 3.02 11.84 -21.48
C ASN A 376 3.87 13.02 -22.01
N PHE A 377 5.18 12.84 -22.19
CA PHE A 377 6.10 13.90 -22.66
C PHE A 377 6.68 13.62 -24.05
N CYS A 378 6.65 12.36 -24.50
CA CYS A 378 7.18 11.94 -25.80
C CYS A 378 6.39 12.53 -26.98
N SER A 379 7.12 12.85 -28.05
CA SER A 379 6.51 13.06 -29.37
C SER A 379 6.03 11.73 -29.97
N THR A 380 5.05 11.78 -30.88
CA THR A 380 4.43 10.60 -31.49
C THR A 380 5.40 9.62 -32.15
N ASN A 381 6.56 10.08 -32.62
CA ASN A 381 7.56 9.21 -33.27
C ASN A 381 8.33 8.34 -32.26
N ALA A 382 8.73 8.92 -31.12
CA ALA A 382 9.45 8.21 -30.06
C ALA A 382 8.57 7.17 -29.34
N VAL A 383 7.24 7.35 -29.36
CA VAL A 383 6.27 6.43 -28.76
C VAL A 383 6.43 4.99 -29.30
N SER A 384 6.74 4.83 -30.59
CA SER A 384 6.90 3.49 -31.19
C SER A 384 8.10 2.75 -30.61
N GLU A 385 9.22 3.45 -30.41
CA GLU A 385 10.45 2.88 -29.84
C GLU A 385 10.24 2.44 -28.38
N VAL A 386 9.48 3.22 -27.61
CA VAL A 386 9.13 2.89 -26.22
C VAL A 386 8.35 1.57 -26.16
N PHE A 387 7.32 1.39 -26.99
CA PHE A 387 6.54 0.15 -26.98
C PHE A 387 7.34 -1.07 -27.46
N LEU A 388 8.23 -0.88 -28.45
CA LEU A 388 9.11 -1.96 -28.91
C LEU A 388 10.15 -2.36 -27.84
N SER A 389 10.58 -1.41 -27.02
CA SER A 389 11.51 -1.66 -25.90
C SER A 389 10.79 -2.28 -24.69
N PHE A 390 9.49 -2.00 -24.53
CA PHE A 390 8.69 -2.44 -23.38
C PHE A 390 7.35 -3.06 -23.78
N PRO A 391 7.35 -4.22 -24.45
CA PRO A 391 6.14 -4.79 -25.02
C PRO A 391 5.12 -5.24 -23.95
N LEU A 392 5.58 -5.64 -22.76
CA LEU A 392 4.74 -6.05 -21.64
C LEU A 392 3.83 -4.94 -21.10
N TYR A 393 4.15 -3.66 -21.37
CA TYR A 393 3.25 -2.55 -21.05
C TYR A 393 1.85 -2.72 -21.67
N SER A 394 1.80 -3.31 -22.88
CA SER A 394 0.55 -3.53 -23.59
C SER A 394 -0.38 -4.50 -22.87
N LEU A 395 0.12 -5.43 -22.06
CA LEU A 395 -0.72 -6.44 -21.39
C LEU A 395 -1.73 -5.80 -20.43
N GLN A 396 -1.28 -4.77 -19.69
CA GLN A 396 -2.09 -4.13 -18.65
C GLN A 396 -2.71 -2.80 -19.09
N LYS A 397 -2.24 -2.21 -20.19
CA LYS A 397 -2.61 -0.85 -20.62
C LYS A 397 -2.99 -0.83 -22.09
N ASN A 398 -4.07 -0.12 -22.39
CA ASN A 398 -4.50 0.12 -23.76
C ASN A 398 -3.56 1.13 -24.44
N VAL A 399 -2.77 0.64 -25.39
CA VAL A 399 -1.78 1.47 -26.12
C VAL A 399 -2.42 2.45 -27.12
N GLY A 400 -3.69 2.24 -27.47
CA GLY A 400 -4.44 3.09 -28.40
C GLY A 400 -4.66 4.53 -27.92
N LYS A 401 -4.42 4.81 -26.63
CA LYS A 401 -4.40 6.19 -26.12
C LYS A 401 -3.20 7.00 -26.62
N PHE A 402 -2.12 6.33 -27.04
CA PHE A 402 -0.86 6.97 -27.43
C PHE A 402 -0.50 6.75 -28.90
N LEU A 403 -0.97 5.65 -29.50
CA LEU A 403 -0.67 5.30 -30.89
C LEU A 403 -1.74 5.83 -31.87
N ILE A 404 -1.27 6.54 -32.89
CA ILE A 404 -2.06 6.83 -34.09
C ILE A 404 -1.98 5.65 -35.08
N GLN A 405 -2.97 5.56 -35.97
CA GLN A 405 -3.14 4.43 -36.91
C GLN A 405 -1.87 4.10 -37.72
N ASN A 406 -1.18 5.11 -38.26
CA ASN A 406 0.04 4.92 -39.06
C ASN A 406 1.19 4.32 -38.25
N HIS A 407 1.31 4.68 -36.97
CA HIS A 407 2.37 4.18 -36.09
C HIS A 407 2.06 2.76 -35.63
N ALA A 408 0.80 2.50 -35.27
CA ALA A 408 0.32 1.15 -34.99
C ALA A 408 0.53 0.21 -36.18
N LEU A 409 0.31 0.68 -37.41
CA LEU A 409 0.59 -0.09 -38.62
C LEU A 409 2.09 -0.41 -38.74
N LYS A 410 2.97 0.57 -38.54
CA LYS A 410 4.42 0.35 -38.59
C LYS A 410 4.86 -0.71 -37.57
N ILE A 411 4.44 -0.56 -36.31
CA ILE A 411 4.76 -1.54 -35.24
C ILE A 411 4.19 -2.92 -35.59
N TYR A 412 2.98 -2.99 -36.13
CA TYR A 412 2.38 -4.26 -36.56
C TYR A 412 3.23 -4.94 -37.64
N GLU A 413 3.65 -4.21 -38.68
CA GLU A 413 4.50 -4.76 -39.75
C GLU A 413 5.86 -5.23 -39.20
N ASP A 414 6.43 -4.53 -38.23
CA ASP A 414 7.70 -4.90 -37.58
C ASP A 414 7.56 -6.14 -36.66
N LEU A 415 6.37 -6.40 -36.12
CA LEU A 415 6.11 -7.47 -35.14
C LEU A 415 5.44 -8.71 -35.72
N LYS A 416 4.76 -8.63 -36.87
CA LYS A 416 3.90 -9.72 -37.39
C LYS A 416 4.65 -11.05 -37.65
N GLU A 417 5.97 -11.00 -37.81
CA GLU A 417 6.83 -12.17 -38.01
C GLU A 417 7.62 -12.57 -36.75
N LYS A 418 7.56 -11.78 -35.67
CA LYS A 418 8.26 -12.10 -34.42
C LYS A 418 7.60 -13.24 -33.67
N GLU A 419 8.41 -14.17 -33.19
CA GLU A 419 7.96 -15.37 -32.46
C GLU A 419 8.16 -15.27 -30.93
N SER A 420 8.43 -14.08 -30.39
CA SER A 420 8.58 -13.89 -28.94
C SER A 420 7.23 -13.51 -28.31
N SER A 421 6.82 -14.27 -27.29
CA SER A 421 5.47 -14.16 -26.70
C SER A 421 5.21 -12.82 -25.99
N GLU A 422 6.27 -12.19 -25.45
CA GLU A 422 6.22 -10.89 -24.78
C GLU A 422 5.64 -9.79 -25.69
N TYR A 423 5.80 -9.94 -27.02
CA TYR A 423 5.33 -8.98 -28.03
C TYR A 423 3.90 -9.23 -28.50
N PHE A 424 3.28 -10.38 -28.21
CA PHE A 424 2.00 -10.75 -28.81
C PHE A 424 0.86 -9.80 -28.44
N SER A 425 0.77 -9.37 -27.17
CA SER A 425 -0.24 -8.38 -26.77
C SER A 425 -0.10 -7.05 -27.52
N LEU A 426 1.14 -6.58 -27.70
CA LEU A 426 1.40 -5.34 -28.44
C LEU A 426 1.03 -5.51 -29.91
N LEU A 427 1.43 -6.62 -30.53
CA LEU A 427 1.06 -6.97 -31.90
C LEU A 427 -0.46 -6.94 -32.10
N TYR A 428 -1.21 -7.55 -31.19
CA TYR A 428 -2.67 -7.65 -31.29
C TYR A 428 -3.38 -6.31 -31.13
N GLN A 429 -2.94 -5.49 -30.18
CA GLN A 429 -3.51 -4.14 -30.03
C GLN A 429 -3.15 -3.25 -31.21
N CYS A 430 -1.91 -3.32 -31.72
CA CYS A 430 -1.52 -2.60 -32.94
C CYS A 430 -2.35 -3.03 -34.16
N ALA A 431 -2.63 -4.32 -34.31
CA ALA A 431 -3.49 -4.82 -35.37
C ALA A 431 -4.94 -4.31 -35.23
N LEU A 432 -5.46 -4.22 -34.01
CA LEU A 432 -6.79 -3.67 -33.76
C LEU A 432 -6.85 -2.18 -34.15
N ILE A 433 -5.89 -1.38 -33.68
CA ILE A 433 -5.82 0.07 -33.96
C ILE A 433 -5.62 0.35 -35.45
N SER A 434 -4.82 -0.46 -36.14
CA SER A 434 -4.53 -0.32 -37.56
C SER A 434 -5.58 -0.95 -38.49
N ASN A 435 -6.66 -1.53 -37.95
CA ASN A 435 -7.68 -2.29 -38.69
C ASN A 435 -7.09 -3.51 -39.46
N LYS A 436 -6.03 -4.11 -38.93
CA LYS A 436 -5.33 -5.29 -39.46
C LYS A 436 -5.70 -6.60 -38.75
N ILE A 437 -6.63 -6.56 -37.79
CA ILE A 437 -7.04 -7.75 -37.02
C ILE A 437 -7.53 -8.91 -37.91
N HIS A 438 -8.11 -8.60 -39.07
CA HIS A 438 -8.57 -9.62 -40.02
C HIS A 438 -7.44 -10.36 -40.73
N GLU A 439 -6.25 -9.74 -40.85
CA GLU A 439 -5.07 -10.36 -41.44
C GLU A 439 -4.43 -11.42 -40.52
N MET A 440 -4.71 -11.35 -39.22
CA MET A 440 -4.37 -12.43 -38.29
C MET A 440 -5.26 -13.64 -38.53
N ASN A 441 -4.78 -14.53 -39.39
CA ASN A 441 -5.45 -15.77 -39.72
C ASN A 441 -5.38 -16.76 -38.53
N TYR A 442 -6.21 -17.80 -38.62
CA TYR A 442 -6.30 -18.85 -37.61
C TYR A 442 -4.96 -19.55 -37.35
N PHE A 443 -4.17 -19.82 -38.39
CA PHE A 443 -2.90 -20.54 -38.26
C PHE A 443 -1.83 -19.72 -37.52
N THR A 444 -1.78 -18.40 -37.72
CA THR A 444 -0.88 -17.51 -36.97
C THR A 444 -1.22 -17.54 -35.47
N LEU A 445 -2.51 -17.43 -35.13
CA LEU A 445 -2.95 -17.50 -33.73
C LEU A 445 -2.65 -18.86 -33.10
N LEU A 446 -2.82 -19.96 -33.84
CA LEU A 446 -2.43 -21.29 -33.36
C LEU A 446 -0.92 -21.41 -33.14
N LYS A 447 -0.11 -20.84 -34.03
CA LYS A 447 1.34 -20.81 -33.86
C LYS A 447 1.72 -20.07 -32.58
N HIS A 448 1.14 -18.90 -32.34
CA HIS A 448 1.35 -18.13 -31.11
C HIS A 448 0.90 -18.90 -29.86
N LEU A 449 -0.25 -19.60 -29.94
CA LEU A 449 -0.73 -20.47 -28.86
C LEU A 449 0.27 -21.59 -28.53
N GLN A 450 0.89 -22.20 -29.55
CA GLN A 450 1.90 -23.24 -29.35
C GLN A 450 3.18 -22.69 -28.72
N ILE A 451 3.61 -21.48 -29.10
CA ILE A 451 4.77 -20.80 -28.50
C ILE A 451 4.51 -20.57 -27.01
N VAL A 452 3.37 -19.95 -26.65
CA VAL A 452 2.98 -19.70 -25.25
C VAL A 452 2.90 -21.00 -24.46
N LYS A 453 2.31 -22.05 -25.04
CA LYS A 453 2.26 -23.38 -24.42
C LYS A 453 3.64 -23.94 -24.08
N GLU A 454 4.60 -23.84 -24.99
CA GLU A 454 5.97 -24.33 -24.75
C GLU A 454 6.72 -23.49 -23.72
N GLU A 455 6.43 -22.19 -23.60
CA GLU A 455 6.98 -21.34 -22.54
C GLU A 455 6.41 -21.67 -21.17
N ILE A 456 5.10 -21.89 -21.06
CA ILE A 456 4.43 -22.33 -19.81
C ILE A 456 5.07 -23.62 -19.26
N LYS A 457 5.57 -24.50 -20.14
CA LYS A 457 6.26 -25.73 -19.72
C LYS A 457 7.68 -25.49 -19.21
N LYS A 458 8.35 -24.42 -19.65
CA LYS A 458 9.76 -24.16 -19.35
C LYS A 458 9.94 -23.37 -18.07
N ASP A 459 9.09 -22.38 -17.80
CA ASP A 459 9.06 -21.67 -16.52
C ASP A 459 7.80 -20.79 -16.37
N TYR A 460 7.47 -20.42 -15.14
CA TYR A 460 6.33 -19.57 -14.83
C TYR A 460 6.64 -18.09 -14.99
N GLN A 461 6.49 -17.57 -16.21
CA GLN A 461 6.48 -16.12 -16.41
C GLN A 461 5.10 -15.55 -16.10
N PHE A 462 5.04 -14.56 -15.19
CA PHE A 462 3.80 -13.97 -14.66
C PHE A 462 2.83 -13.47 -15.74
N TYR A 463 3.36 -13.08 -16.90
CA TYR A 463 2.59 -12.47 -17.99
C TYR A 463 1.93 -13.47 -18.95
N LEU A 464 2.33 -14.75 -18.92
CA LEU A 464 1.86 -15.75 -19.89
C LEU A 464 0.36 -16.00 -19.80
N LYS A 465 -0.23 -15.85 -18.61
CA LYS A 465 -1.67 -16.00 -18.39
C LYS A 465 -2.49 -14.98 -19.19
N ASP A 466 -2.05 -13.72 -19.19
CA ASP A 466 -2.72 -12.64 -19.89
C ASP A 466 -2.57 -12.83 -21.40
N THR A 467 -1.35 -13.14 -21.86
CA THR A 467 -1.08 -13.44 -23.28
C THR A 467 -1.92 -14.62 -23.77
N LEU A 468 -2.01 -15.71 -22.99
CA LEU A 468 -2.82 -16.87 -23.31
C LEU A 468 -4.29 -16.48 -23.48
N ASN A 469 -4.84 -15.71 -22.53
CA ASN A 469 -6.24 -15.28 -22.56
C ASN A 469 -6.53 -14.39 -23.79
N PHE A 470 -5.61 -13.49 -24.17
CA PHE A 470 -5.72 -12.70 -25.40
C PHE A 470 -5.78 -13.57 -26.65
N ILE A 471 -4.89 -14.56 -26.77
CA ILE A 471 -4.85 -15.47 -27.93
C ILE A 471 -6.17 -16.24 -28.04
N ILE A 472 -6.64 -16.81 -26.92
CA ILE A 472 -7.87 -17.60 -26.90
C ILE A 472 -9.07 -16.74 -27.26
N THR A 473 -9.13 -15.50 -26.75
CA THR A 473 -10.18 -14.55 -27.11
C THR A 473 -10.19 -14.28 -28.62
N LEU A 474 -9.04 -14.09 -29.26
CA LEU A 474 -8.96 -13.89 -30.71
C LEU A 474 -9.36 -15.14 -31.50
N LEU A 475 -9.00 -16.33 -31.01
CA LEU A 475 -9.41 -17.60 -31.61
C LEU A 475 -10.93 -17.82 -31.50
N PHE A 476 -11.55 -17.42 -30.39
CA PHE A 476 -13.00 -17.49 -30.20
C PHE A 476 -13.77 -16.67 -31.25
N TYR A 477 -13.20 -15.56 -31.73
CA TYR A 477 -13.80 -14.79 -32.83
C TYR A 477 -13.66 -15.46 -34.22
N LYS A 478 -12.86 -16.52 -34.36
CA LYS A 478 -12.78 -17.36 -35.58
C LYS A 478 -13.89 -18.41 -35.56
N LYS A 479 -15.14 -17.96 -35.70
CA LYS A 479 -16.37 -18.77 -35.56
C LYS A 479 -16.36 -20.11 -36.32
N GLU A 480 -15.72 -20.16 -37.48
CA GLU A 480 -15.65 -21.36 -38.32
C GLU A 480 -14.74 -22.46 -37.74
N GLN A 481 -13.83 -22.13 -36.83
CA GLN A 481 -12.81 -23.03 -36.29
C GLN A 481 -13.02 -23.34 -34.80
N LEU A 482 -14.19 -23.01 -34.24
CA LEU A 482 -14.46 -23.14 -32.80
C LEU A 482 -14.23 -24.56 -32.27
N LYS A 483 -14.74 -25.58 -32.95
CA LYS A 483 -14.61 -26.98 -32.51
C LYS A 483 -13.14 -27.42 -32.50
N ASN A 484 -12.44 -27.17 -33.59
CA ASN A 484 -11.01 -27.46 -33.73
C ASN A 484 -10.18 -26.72 -32.66
N THR A 485 -10.49 -25.46 -32.40
CA THR A 485 -9.84 -24.68 -31.34
C THR A 485 -10.09 -25.31 -29.97
N GLN A 486 -11.35 -25.67 -29.66
CA GLN A 486 -11.71 -26.30 -28.39
C GLN A 486 -10.91 -27.61 -28.18
N GLU A 487 -10.80 -28.45 -29.21
CA GLU A 487 -10.00 -29.68 -29.17
C GLU A 487 -8.52 -29.41 -28.91
N ILE A 488 -7.92 -28.40 -29.58
CA ILE A 488 -6.53 -28.00 -29.36
C ILE A 488 -6.34 -27.51 -27.91
N LEU A 489 -7.26 -26.71 -27.38
CA LEU A 489 -7.18 -26.23 -25.99
C LEU A 489 -7.28 -27.39 -25.00
N ILE A 490 -8.16 -28.37 -25.24
CA ILE A 490 -8.23 -29.61 -24.44
C ILE A 490 -6.90 -30.36 -24.49
N GLN A 491 -6.28 -30.50 -25.67
CA GLN A 491 -4.97 -31.16 -25.80
C GLN A 491 -3.87 -30.40 -25.04
N ILE A 492 -3.88 -29.07 -25.11
CA ILE A 492 -2.95 -28.22 -24.36
C ILE A 492 -3.15 -28.41 -22.87
N TYR A 493 -4.39 -28.31 -22.40
CA TYR A 493 -4.75 -28.54 -21.00
C TYR A 493 -4.20 -29.88 -20.50
N LYS A 494 -4.44 -30.97 -21.23
CA LYS A 494 -3.94 -32.31 -20.87
C LYS A 494 -2.42 -32.38 -20.76
N GLN A 495 -1.69 -31.53 -21.47
CA GLN A 495 -0.22 -31.46 -21.39
C GLN A 495 0.29 -30.64 -20.19
N ILE A 496 -0.50 -29.68 -19.68
CA ILE A 496 -0.01 -28.70 -18.69
C ILE A 496 -0.81 -28.64 -17.38
N TYR A 497 -1.92 -29.39 -17.23
CA TYR A 497 -2.83 -29.28 -16.08
C TYR A 497 -2.17 -29.54 -14.71
N LYS A 498 -1.04 -30.23 -14.66
CA LYS A 498 -0.28 -30.49 -13.42
C LYS A 498 0.74 -29.42 -13.07
N LEU A 499 0.97 -28.45 -13.96
CA LEU A 499 2.05 -27.48 -13.81
C LEU A 499 1.60 -26.22 -13.08
N ASN A 500 0.35 -25.78 -13.29
CA ASN A 500 -0.17 -24.58 -12.64
C ASN A 500 -1.69 -24.43 -12.71
N GLU A 501 -2.28 -24.13 -11.55
CA GLU A 501 -3.73 -24.02 -11.33
C GLU A 501 -4.38 -22.78 -11.97
N GLU A 502 -3.68 -21.66 -12.09
CA GLU A 502 -4.20 -20.41 -12.65
C GLU A 502 -4.41 -20.55 -14.18
N ILE A 503 -3.39 -21.06 -14.89
CA ILE A 503 -3.53 -21.34 -16.34
C ILE A 503 -4.52 -22.48 -16.59
N GLN A 504 -4.56 -23.47 -15.70
CA GLN A 504 -5.56 -24.54 -15.75
C GLN A 504 -6.99 -23.97 -15.74
N SER A 505 -7.25 -23.03 -14.82
CA SER A 505 -8.54 -22.36 -14.68
C SER A 505 -8.90 -21.57 -15.94
N ILE A 506 -7.97 -20.77 -16.48
CA ILE A 506 -8.16 -20.01 -17.73
C ILE A 506 -8.53 -20.93 -18.89
N LEU A 507 -7.82 -22.06 -19.03
CA LEU A 507 -8.10 -23.02 -20.10
C LEU A 507 -9.47 -23.66 -19.94
N ILE A 508 -9.86 -24.10 -18.74
CA ILE A 508 -11.18 -24.71 -18.49
C ILE A 508 -12.29 -23.71 -18.80
N GLU A 509 -12.20 -22.50 -18.25
CA GLU A 509 -13.20 -21.45 -18.46
C GLU A 509 -13.40 -21.18 -19.95
N ASN A 510 -12.31 -21.04 -20.70
CA ASN A 510 -12.39 -20.81 -22.13
C ASN A 510 -12.85 -22.05 -22.92
N ILE A 511 -12.40 -23.27 -22.60
CA ILE A 511 -12.90 -24.50 -23.23
C ILE A 511 -14.43 -24.59 -23.09
N LEU A 512 -14.95 -24.28 -21.91
CA LEU A 512 -16.38 -24.31 -21.62
C LEU A 512 -17.13 -23.14 -22.26
N LEU A 513 -16.52 -21.95 -22.39
CA LEU A 513 -17.10 -20.80 -23.08
C LEU A 513 -17.46 -21.12 -24.55
N PHE A 514 -16.65 -21.95 -25.22
CA PHE A 514 -16.91 -22.36 -26.61
C PHE A 514 -18.23 -23.15 -26.75
N ASN A 515 -18.72 -23.78 -25.68
CA ASN A 515 -20.01 -24.50 -25.68
C ASN A 515 -21.21 -23.62 -25.98
N VAL A 516 -21.09 -22.30 -25.84
CA VAL A 516 -22.17 -21.35 -26.17
C VAL A 516 -22.54 -21.41 -27.66
N TYR A 517 -21.56 -21.67 -28.53
CA TYR A 517 -21.74 -21.67 -29.98
C TYR A 517 -21.68 -23.06 -30.62
N LEU A 518 -21.18 -24.06 -29.90
CA LEU A 518 -21.04 -25.43 -30.41
C LEU A 518 -22.32 -26.24 -30.17
N LYS A 519 -22.70 -27.02 -31.19
CA LYS A 519 -23.77 -28.02 -31.06
C LYS A 519 -23.33 -29.17 -30.14
N GLU A 520 -22.15 -29.71 -30.40
CA GLU A 520 -21.47 -30.68 -29.56
C GLU A 520 -20.67 -29.94 -28.50
N LYS A 521 -21.10 -30.04 -27.26
CA LYS A 521 -20.54 -29.34 -26.11
C LYS A 521 -19.54 -30.24 -25.39
N THR A 522 -18.60 -29.63 -24.70
CA THR A 522 -17.61 -30.31 -23.85
C THR A 522 -18.00 -30.20 -22.39
N LEU A 523 -17.91 -31.29 -21.64
CA LEU A 523 -18.08 -31.35 -20.19
C LEU A 523 -16.74 -31.73 -19.55
N PHE A 524 -16.25 -30.91 -18.65
CA PHE A 524 -15.06 -31.21 -17.85
C PHE A 524 -15.46 -31.97 -16.59
N MET A 525 -14.84 -33.12 -16.31
CA MET A 525 -15.23 -33.95 -15.15
C MET A 525 -14.26 -33.84 -13.97
N GLY A 526 -13.04 -33.34 -14.20
CA GLY A 526 -11.93 -33.32 -13.24
C GLY A 526 -10.66 -33.89 -13.84
N ASP A 527 -9.51 -33.57 -13.25
CA ASP A 527 -8.17 -33.95 -13.72
C ASP A 527 -7.97 -33.65 -15.21
N ASP A 528 -7.83 -34.66 -16.07
CA ASP A 528 -7.70 -34.57 -17.52
C ASP A 528 -8.89 -35.15 -18.30
N LEU A 529 -10.01 -35.39 -17.61
CA LEU A 529 -11.20 -36.03 -18.17
C LEU A 529 -12.16 -35.00 -18.77
N PHE A 530 -12.30 -35.06 -20.08
CA PHE A 530 -13.28 -34.29 -20.86
C PHE A 530 -14.20 -35.25 -21.62
N LEU A 531 -15.50 -34.98 -21.54
CA LEU A 531 -16.54 -35.69 -22.28
C LEU A 531 -17.16 -34.77 -23.31
N GLU A 532 -17.66 -35.33 -24.40
CA GLU A 532 -18.48 -34.58 -25.35
C GLU A 532 -19.94 -34.94 -25.17
N TYR A 533 -20.82 -33.96 -25.27
CA TYR A 533 -22.24 -34.19 -25.18
C TYR A 533 -23.02 -33.37 -26.20
N PHE A 534 -24.13 -33.93 -26.63
CA PHE A 534 -25.05 -33.30 -27.57
C PHE A 534 -26.47 -33.50 -27.08
N TYR A 535 -27.26 -32.42 -27.06
CA TYR A 535 -28.67 -32.45 -26.71
C TYR A 535 -29.53 -32.17 -27.93
N SER A 536 -30.51 -33.04 -28.18
CA SER A 536 -31.51 -32.83 -29.22
C SER A 536 -32.80 -33.55 -28.87
N GLN A 537 -33.94 -32.84 -28.95
CA GLN A 537 -35.29 -33.41 -28.90
C GLN A 537 -35.45 -34.46 -27.78
N ASN A 538 -35.18 -34.06 -26.54
CA ASN A 538 -35.28 -34.90 -25.33
C ASN A 538 -34.27 -36.05 -25.25
N LYS A 539 -33.20 -36.01 -26.06
CA LYS A 539 -32.11 -37.00 -26.03
C LYS A 539 -30.80 -36.32 -25.69
N LEU A 540 -30.09 -36.87 -24.72
CA LEU A 540 -28.70 -36.53 -24.44
C LEU A 540 -27.81 -37.66 -24.92
N LYS A 541 -26.88 -37.33 -25.80
CA LYS A 541 -25.78 -38.21 -26.18
C LYS A 541 -24.54 -37.76 -25.44
N ILE A 542 -23.87 -38.67 -24.77
CA ILE A 542 -22.54 -38.46 -24.17
C ILE A 542 -21.57 -39.40 -24.87
N SER A 543 -20.51 -38.83 -25.43
CA SER A 543 -19.37 -39.55 -26.00
C SER A 543 -18.24 -39.58 -24.98
N VAL A 544 -17.77 -40.78 -24.66
CA VAL A 544 -16.65 -41.02 -23.75
C VAL A 544 -15.57 -41.84 -24.45
N VAL A 545 -14.32 -41.60 -24.04
CA VAL A 545 -13.18 -42.41 -24.46
C VAL A 545 -13.19 -43.73 -23.68
N LYS A 546 -12.72 -44.83 -24.30
CA LYS A 546 -12.80 -46.23 -23.81
C LYS A 546 -12.35 -46.51 -22.36
N ASP A 547 -11.65 -45.61 -21.69
CA ASP A 547 -11.10 -45.81 -20.35
C ASP A 547 -12.11 -45.55 -19.19
N VAL A 548 -13.36 -45.24 -19.51
CA VAL A 548 -14.44 -45.03 -18.52
C VAL A 548 -15.09 -46.36 -18.14
N ASN A 549 -15.07 -46.69 -16.84
CA ASN A 549 -15.65 -47.94 -16.32
C ASN A 549 -17.18 -47.86 -16.25
N GLU A 550 -17.70 -46.75 -15.73
CA GLU A 550 -19.14 -46.54 -15.53
C GLU A 550 -19.51 -45.08 -15.84
N LEU A 551 -20.66 -44.88 -16.48
CA LEU A 551 -21.27 -43.58 -16.75
C LEU A 551 -22.74 -43.62 -16.28
N GLU A 552 -23.08 -42.77 -15.33
CA GLU A 552 -24.43 -42.61 -14.81
C GLU A 552 -24.90 -41.18 -14.98
N VAL A 553 -26.17 -41.00 -15.35
CA VAL A 553 -26.78 -39.67 -15.49
C VAL A 553 -28.03 -39.62 -14.65
N TYR A 554 -28.11 -38.65 -13.75
CA TYR A 554 -29.21 -38.48 -12.81
C TYR A 554 -30.03 -37.25 -13.17
N GLN A 555 -31.35 -37.41 -13.15
CA GLN A 555 -32.32 -36.32 -13.22
C GLN A 555 -33.21 -36.37 -11.97
N ASN A 556 -33.29 -35.28 -11.20
CA ASN A 556 -34.05 -35.22 -9.94
C ASN A 556 -33.70 -36.38 -8.98
N ASN A 557 -32.40 -36.67 -8.82
CA ASN A 557 -31.87 -37.79 -8.03
C ASN A 557 -32.30 -39.20 -8.49
N LYS A 558 -32.88 -39.34 -9.68
CA LYS A 558 -33.18 -40.65 -10.30
C LYS A 558 -32.19 -40.94 -11.43
N ASN A 559 -31.58 -42.12 -11.41
CA ASN A 559 -30.68 -42.56 -12.46
C ASN A 559 -31.46 -42.81 -13.77
N LEU A 560 -30.96 -42.27 -14.88
CA LEU A 560 -31.53 -42.45 -16.22
C LEU A 560 -30.99 -43.73 -16.84
N THR A 561 -31.88 -44.52 -17.41
CA THR A 561 -31.50 -45.72 -18.16
C THR A 561 -30.90 -45.35 -19.51
N VAL A 562 -29.78 -46.01 -19.86
CA VAL A 562 -29.19 -45.91 -21.20
C VAL A 562 -30.20 -46.44 -22.22
N HIS A 563 -30.62 -45.58 -23.15
CA HIS A 563 -31.55 -45.92 -24.22
C HIS A 563 -30.84 -46.61 -25.39
N SER A 564 -29.63 -46.15 -25.73
CA SER A 564 -28.79 -46.84 -26.72
C SER A 564 -27.31 -46.64 -26.42
N HIS A 565 -26.51 -47.67 -26.74
CA HIS A 565 -25.05 -47.65 -26.61
C HIS A 565 -24.42 -48.08 -27.93
N LYS A 566 -23.47 -47.29 -28.43
CA LYS A 566 -22.71 -47.61 -29.65
C LYS A 566 -21.22 -47.42 -29.38
N GLU A 567 -20.43 -48.43 -29.75
CA GLU A 567 -18.98 -48.32 -29.79
C GLU A 567 -18.50 -48.17 -31.24
N SER A 568 -17.65 -47.17 -31.48
CA SER A 568 -16.96 -47.03 -32.76
C SER A 568 -15.62 -46.33 -32.56
N ASN A 569 -14.56 -46.85 -33.20
CA ASN A 569 -13.22 -46.23 -33.22
C ASN A 569 -12.67 -45.81 -31.84
N GLY A 570 -12.91 -46.60 -30.79
CA GLY A 570 -12.38 -46.33 -29.46
C GLY A 570 -13.16 -45.29 -28.63
N MET A 571 -14.29 -44.81 -29.15
CA MET A 571 -15.29 -44.03 -28.40
C MET A 571 -16.55 -44.85 -28.15
N SER A 572 -17.09 -44.73 -26.94
CA SER A 572 -18.41 -45.25 -26.55
C SER A 572 -19.38 -44.08 -26.47
N VAL A 573 -20.50 -44.19 -27.18
CA VAL A 573 -21.55 -43.17 -27.21
C VAL A 573 -22.78 -43.72 -26.49
N TYR A 574 -23.18 -43.03 -25.42
CA TYR A 574 -24.34 -43.34 -24.60
C TYR A 574 -25.47 -42.36 -24.88
N GLU A 575 -26.64 -42.85 -25.23
CA GLU A 575 -27.85 -42.04 -25.42
C GLU A 575 -28.81 -42.24 -24.25
N PHE A 576 -29.27 -41.15 -23.65
CA PHE A 576 -30.24 -41.10 -22.56
C PHE A 576 -31.49 -40.35 -23.01
N ILE A 577 -32.67 -40.82 -22.58
CA ILE A 577 -33.93 -40.09 -22.74
C ILE A 577 -34.12 -39.18 -21.53
N ILE A 578 -34.37 -37.90 -21.78
CA ILE A 578 -34.57 -36.89 -20.75
C ILE A 578 -36.03 -36.45 -20.78
N ASN A 579 -36.66 -36.38 -19.61
CA ASN A 579 -38.09 -36.11 -19.53
C ASN A 579 -38.41 -34.61 -19.36
N ASN A 580 -37.52 -33.83 -18.72
CA ASN A 580 -37.70 -32.41 -18.42
C ASN A 580 -36.40 -31.58 -18.63
N ASN A 581 -36.50 -30.25 -18.71
CA ASN A 581 -35.38 -29.30 -18.84
C ASN A 581 -34.64 -29.01 -17.50
N ASN A 582 -34.59 -29.98 -16.59
CA ASN A 582 -33.91 -29.84 -15.30
C ASN A 582 -32.41 -30.12 -15.44
N ASP A 583 -31.62 -29.61 -14.48
CA ASP A 583 -30.21 -29.91 -14.34
C ASP A 583 -29.96 -31.43 -14.28
N LEU A 584 -28.91 -31.88 -14.97
CA LEU A 584 -28.49 -33.28 -14.99
C LEU A 584 -27.18 -33.44 -14.24
N ARG A 585 -27.15 -34.36 -13.28
CA ARG A 585 -25.90 -34.75 -12.62
C ARG A 585 -25.29 -35.93 -13.37
N VAL A 586 -24.11 -35.73 -13.93
CA VAL A 586 -23.33 -36.75 -14.64
C VAL A 586 -22.26 -37.27 -13.68
N GLU A 587 -22.21 -38.60 -13.52
CA GLU A 587 -21.22 -39.29 -12.71
C GLU A 587 -20.42 -40.26 -13.57
N VAL A 588 -19.10 -40.22 -13.44
CA VAL A 588 -18.17 -41.06 -14.21
C VAL A 588 -17.22 -41.76 -13.27
N VAL A 589 -17.07 -43.08 -13.42
CA VAL A 589 -16.08 -43.86 -12.67
C VAL A 589 -14.93 -44.22 -13.61
N LEU A 590 -13.72 -43.82 -13.24
CA LEU A 590 -12.49 -44.11 -13.99
C LEU A 590 -11.40 -44.55 -13.01
N LYS A 591 -10.84 -45.75 -13.22
CA LYS A 591 -9.73 -46.31 -12.40
C LYS A 591 -9.96 -46.18 -10.88
N ASN A 592 -11.18 -46.44 -10.41
CA ASN A 592 -11.63 -46.35 -9.01
C ASN A 592 -11.83 -44.93 -8.44
N TYR A 593 -11.74 -43.88 -9.25
CA TYR A 593 -12.13 -42.52 -8.87
C TYR A 593 -13.49 -42.17 -9.47
N LYS A 594 -14.34 -41.51 -8.66
CA LYS A 594 -15.66 -41.04 -9.07
C LYS A 594 -15.63 -39.54 -9.30
N TYR A 595 -15.87 -39.13 -10.54
CA TYR A 595 -15.98 -37.75 -10.96
C TYR A 595 -17.45 -37.37 -11.12
N THR A 596 -17.84 -36.17 -10.68
CA THR A 596 -19.22 -35.71 -10.73
C THR A 596 -19.28 -34.28 -11.26
N ASN A 597 -20.12 -34.01 -12.25
CA ASN A 597 -20.41 -32.65 -12.70
C ASN A 597 -21.89 -32.49 -13.08
N ILE A 598 -22.36 -31.25 -13.22
CA ILE A 598 -23.74 -30.89 -13.52
C ILE A 598 -23.80 -30.22 -14.88
N ILE A 599 -24.71 -30.69 -15.73
CA ILE A 599 -25.11 -30.00 -16.96
C ILE A 599 -26.33 -29.15 -16.60
N THR A 600 -26.18 -27.83 -16.70
CA THR A 600 -27.25 -26.85 -16.47
C THR A 600 -27.77 -26.25 -17.79
N ASN A 601 -28.96 -25.64 -17.75
CA ASN A 601 -29.55 -24.92 -18.90
C ASN A 601 -29.78 -25.79 -20.15
N ILE A 602 -30.46 -26.92 -19.97
CA ILE A 602 -30.91 -27.77 -21.08
C ILE A 602 -32.18 -27.16 -21.66
N TYR A 603 -32.07 -26.48 -22.81
CA TYR A 603 -33.19 -25.87 -23.53
C TYR A 603 -33.66 -26.75 -24.68
#